data_AF-A0A7R6YW97-F1
#
_entry.id   AF-A0A7R6YW97-F1
#
_cell.length_a   1.000
_cell.length_b   1.000
_cell.length_c   1.000
_cell.angle_alpha   90.00
_cell.angle_beta   90.00
_cell.angle_gamma   90.00
#
_symmetry.space_group_name_H-M   'P 1'
#
loop_
_entity.id
_entity.type
_entity.pdbx_description
1 polymer ?
#
loop_
_entity_poly.entity_id
_entity_poly.type
_entity_poly.pdbx_seq_one_letter_code
_entity_poly.pdbx_strand_id
1 'polypeptide(L)' 'MEELVAELGAAFVCADLALTPQPREEHARYIASWLKALKDDKRAIFAAAAHAQRAADYLAGRQPVADSGPQAEAA' A
#
# COMPACT_ATOMS: atom_id res chain seq x y z
N MET A 1 -1.31 14.85 -2.03
CA MET A 1 -0.23 14.09 -1.34
C MET A 1 -0.80 12.95 -0.50
N GLU A 2 -1.85 13.19 0.28
CA GLU A 2 -2.50 12.14 1.09
C GLU A 2 -2.99 10.94 0.25
N GLU A 3 -3.60 11.18 -0.91
CA GLU A 3 -4.03 10.09 -1.81
C GLU A 3 -2.87 9.25 -2.34
N LEU A 4 -1.71 9.86 -2.66
CA LEU A 4 -0.52 9.11 -3.09
C LEU A 4 -0.01 8.20 -1.96
N VAL A 5 -0.04 8.67 -0.71
CA VAL A 5 0.29 7.87 0.47
C VAL A 5 -0.69 6.70 0.62
N ALA A 6 -1.99 6.96 0.44
CA ALA A 6 -3.03 5.94 0.56
C ALA A 6 -2.90 4.85 -0.50
N GLU A 7 -2.66 5.22 -1.77
CA GLU A 7 -2.51 4.26 -2.88
C GLU A 7 -1.25 3.42 -2.74
N LEU A 8 -0.13 4.02 -2.34
CA LEU A 8 1.10 3.29 -2.03
C LEU A 8 0.88 2.33 -0.85
N GLY A 9 0.20 2.79 0.21
CA GLY A 9 -0.13 1.96 1.37
C GLY A 9 -1.02 0.78 1.00
N ALA A 10 -2.06 1.00 0.18
CA ALA A 10 -2.91 -0.05 -0.35
C ALA A 10 -2.10 -1.06 -1.19
N ALA A 11 -1.19 -0.60 -2.05
CA ALA A 11 -0.33 -1.48 -2.82
C ALA A 11 0.59 -2.35 -1.95
N PHE A 12 1.16 -1.78 -0.88
CA PHE A 12 2.00 -2.54 0.07
C PHE A 12 1.21 -3.63 0.79
N VAL A 13 0.02 -3.29 1.30
CA VAL A 13 -0.86 -4.26 1.98
C VAL A 13 -1.35 -5.33 1.02
N CYS A 14 -1.73 -4.95 -0.21
CA CYS A 14 -2.13 -5.92 -1.24
C CYS A 14 -0.99 -6.90 -1.57
N ALA A 15 0.25 -6.40 -1.68
CA ALA A 15 1.41 -7.25 -1.92
C ALA A 15 1.64 -8.25 -0.78
N ASP A 16 1.54 -7.80 0.48
CA ASP A 16 1.71 -8.64 1.67
C ASP A 16 0.63 -9.73 1.77
N LEU A 17 -0.62 -9.39 1.42
CA LEU A 17 -1.77 -10.29 1.48
C LEU A 17 -1.95 -11.14 0.20
N ALA A 18 -1.03 -11.05 -0.77
CA ALA A 18 -1.15 -11.68 -2.09
C ALA A 18 -2.47 -11.35 -2.82
N LEU A 19 -2.97 -10.12 -2.66
CA LEU A 19 -4.15 -9.60 -3.32
C LEU A 19 -3.75 -8.83 -4.59
N THR A 20 -4.41 -9.13 -5.71
CA THR A 20 -4.27 -8.34 -6.93
C THR A 20 -5.16 -7.10 -6.87
N PRO A 21 -4.61 -5.87 -6.84
CA PRO A 21 -5.42 -4.67 -6.89
C PRO A 21 -6.07 -4.53 -8.28
N GLN A 22 -7.37 -4.23 -8.30
CA GLN A 22 -8.11 -3.99 -9.53
C GLN A 22 -8.12 -2.48 -9.86
N PRO A 23 -7.86 -2.08 -11.12
CA PRO A 23 -7.98 -0.69 -11.52
C PRO A 23 -9.40 -0.18 -11.32
N ARG A 24 -9.54 1.00 -10.71
CA ARG A 24 -10.81 1.72 -10.59
C ARG A 24 -10.74 3.02 -11.40
N GLU A 25 -11.72 3.27 -12.25
CA GLU A 25 -11.73 4.42 -13.17
C GLU A 25 -11.59 5.77 -12.45
N GLU A 26 -12.09 5.88 -11.22
CA GLU A 26 -12.05 7.12 -10.44
C GLU A 26 -10.63 7.52 -9.98
N HIS A 27 -9.67 6.59 -9.98
CA HIS A 27 -8.28 6.83 -9.54
C HIS A 27 -7.48 7.63 -10.59
N ALA A 28 -7.94 7.68 -11.85
CA ALA A 28 -7.26 8.39 -12.93
C ALA A 28 -7.25 9.91 -12.72
N ARG A 29 -8.19 10.47 -11.95
CA ARG A 29 -8.31 11.92 -11.71
C ARG A 29 -7.13 12.51 -10.93
N TYR A 30 -6.43 11.70 -10.16
CA TYR A 30 -5.34 12.14 -9.27
C TYR A 30 -3.94 11.92 -9.86
N ILE A 31 -3.82 11.10 -10.92
CA ILE A 31 -2.54 10.82 -11.57
C ILE A 31 -1.87 12.11 -12.07
N ALA A 32 -2.64 13.03 -12.65
CA ALA A 32 -2.11 14.30 -13.12
C ALA A 32 -1.55 15.18 -11.99
N SER A 33 -2.20 15.20 -10.82
CA SER A 33 -1.75 15.99 -9.67
C SER A 33 -0.51 15.39 -9.02
N TRP A 34 -0.42 14.05 -8.95
CA TRP A 34 0.77 13.37 -8.45
C TRP A 34 1.96 13.53 -9.39
N LEU A 35 1.75 13.41 -10.71
CA LEU A 35 2.80 13.64 -11.70
C LEU A 35 3.37 15.05 -11.61
N LYS A 36 2.53 16.05 -11.35
CA LYS A 36 2.99 17.43 -11.10
C LYS A 36 3.84 17.51 -9.83
N ALA A 37 3.31 17.01 -8.70
CA ALA A 37 4.01 17.04 -7.42
C ALA A 37 5.38 16.31 -7.48
N LEU A 38 5.45 15.18 -8.19
CA LEU A 38 6.68 14.40 -8.35
C LEU A 38 7.71 15.07 -9.29
N LYS A 39 7.25 15.86 -10.26
CA LYS A 39 8.14 16.68 -11.10
C LYS A 39 8.70 17.87 -10.32
N ASP A 40 7.86 18.49 -9.49
CA ASP A 40 8.22 19.65 -8.68
C ASP A 40 9.18 19.26 -7.54
N ASP A 41 9.01 18.07 -6.95
CA ASP A 41 9.90 17.53 -5.92
C ASP A 41 10.17 16.03 -6.10
N LYS A 42 11.39 15.69 -6.54
CA LYS A 42 11.85 14.30 -6.70
C LYS A 42 11.94 13.55 -5.37
N ARG A 43 11.94 14.24 -4.22
CA ARG A 43 11.96 13.61 -2.89
C ARG A 43 10.55 13.29 -2.38
N ALA A 44 9.51 13.87 -2.97
CA ALA A 44 8.12 13.66 -2.54
C ALA A 44 7.71 12.19 -2.58
N ILE A 45 8.26 11.39 -3.51
CA ILE A 45 7.99 9.95 -3.58
C ILE A 45 8.53 9.20 -2.37
N PHE A 46 9.72 9.55 -1.88
CA PHE A 46 10.33 8.89 -0.73
C PHE A 46 9.59 9.25 0.57
N ALA A 47 9.18 10.51 0.70
CA ALA A 47 8.36 10.93 1.83
C ALA A 47 7.01 10.19 1.81
N ALA A 48 6.32 10.16 0.67
CA ALA A 48 5.05 9.46 0.54
C ALA A 48 5.19 7.96 0.86
N ALA A 49 6.22 7.30 0.33
CA ALA A 49 6.51 5.90 0.63
C ALA A 49 6.80 5.65 2.11
N ALA A 50 7.55 6.53 2.78
CA ALA A 50 7.84 6.41 4.21
C ALA A 50 6.58 6.58 5.10
N HIS A 51 5.63 7.42 4.67
CA HIS A 51 4.32 7.51 5.33
C HIS A 51 3.47 6.26 5.06
N ALA A 52 3.46 5.78 3.81
CA ALA A 52 2.72 4.59 3.41
C ALA A 52 3.21 3.34 4.15
N GLN A 53 4.52 3.15 4.28
CA GLN A 53 5.12 2.02 5.01
C GLN A 53 4.69 2.03 6.47
N ARG A 54 4.77 3.19 7.16
CA ARG A 54 4.31 3.30 8.56
C ARG A 54 2.83 2.92 8.73
N ALA A 55 1.99 3.26 7.76
CA ALA A 55 0.59 2.88 7.77
C ALA A 55 0.40 1.36 7.56
N ALA A 56 1.13 0.77 6.60
CA ALA A 56 1.11 -0.67 6.36
C ALA A 56 1.60 -1.46 7.59
N ASP A 57 2.73 -1.07 8.18
CA ASP A 57 3.29 -1.69 9.39
C ASP A 57 2.30 -1.64 10.56
N TYR A 58 1.61 -0.50 10.72
CA TYR A 58 0.60 -0.34 11.74
C TYR A 58 -0.59 -1.30 11.55
N LEU A 59 -1.04 -1.50 10.31
CA LEU A 59 -2.11 -2.44 9.99
C LEU A 59 -1.67 -3.90 10.16
N ALA A 60 -0.44 -4.23 9.77
CA ALA A 60 0.15 -5.55 9.94
C ALA A 60 0.27 -5.92 11.44
N GLY A 61 0.75 -4.98 12.27
CA GLY A 61 0.84 -5.15 13.73
C GLY A 61 -0.51 -5.22 14.45
N ARG A 62 -1.63 -5.06 13.74
CA ARG A 62 -3.00 -5.19 14.25
C ARG A 62 -3.71 -6.45 13.75
N GLN A 63 -3.05 -7.27 12.93
CA GLN A 63 -3.62 -8.55 12.54
C GLN A 63 -3.75 -9.46 13.78
N PRO A 64 -4.85 -10.19 13.93
CA PRO A 64 -4.95 -11.21 14.96
C PRO A 64 -3.84 -12.24 14.73
N VAL A 65 -3.29 -12.78 15.83
CA VAL A 65 -2.41 -13.95 15.74
C VAL A 65 -3.26 -15.05 15.13
N ALA A 66 -2.98 -15.42 13.88
CA ALA A 66 -3.61 -16.57 13.27
C ALA A 66 -3.23 -17.78 14.12
N ASP A 67 -4.24 -18.39 14.76
CA ASP A 67 -4.06 -19.66 15.45
C ASP A 67 -3.74 -20.68 14.34
N SER A 68 -2.45 -20.91 14.11
CA SER A 68 -1.96 -21.87 13.13
C SER A 68 -2.21 -23.27 13.67
N GLY A 69 -3.47 -23.70 13.57
CA GLY A 69 -3.83 -25.11 13.69
C GLY A 69 -2.94 -25.95 12.77
N PRO A 70 -2.61 -27.19 13.18
CA PRO A 70 -1.53 -27.96 12.57
C PRO A 70 -1.67 -28.00 11.06
N GLN A 71 -0.66 -27.47 10.38
CA GLN A 71 -0.50 -27.60 8.94
C GLN A 71 -0.47 -29.10 8.63
N ALA A 72 -1.54 -29.61 8.04
CA ALA A 72 -1.57 -30.96 7.53
C ALA A 72 -0.50 -31.06 6.43
N GLU A 73 0.61 -31.71 6.77
CA GLU A 73 1.61 -32.21 5.83
C GLU A 73 0.88 -32.95 4.68
N ALA A 74 0.88 -32.35 3.50
CA ALA A 74 0.51 -33.03 2.28
C ALA A 74 1.64 -34.00 1.92
N ALA A 75 1.38 -35.29 2.13
CA ALA A 75 2.17 -36.41 1.66
C ALA A 75 2.08 -36.61 0.14
#